data_AF-A0A6G4UZ35-F1
#
_entry.id   AF-A0A6G4UZ35-F1
#
_cell.length_a   1.000
_cell.length_b   1.000
_cell.length_c   1.000
_cell.angle_alpha   90.00
_cell.angle_beta   90.00
_cell.angle_gamma   90.00
#
_symmetry.space_group_name_H-M   'P 1'
#
loop_
_entity.id
_entity.type
_entity.pdbx_description
1 polymer ?
#
loop_
_entity_poly.entity_id
_entity_poly.type
_entity_poly.pdbx_seq_one_letter_code
_entity_poly.pdbx_strand_id
1 'polypeptide(L)'
;MAERTDSRTGAVWSYLGAALVGFTCFGIFVIWLVPLAIRSRTGNPWTRQHATHAANFGLTSFLAILGGALLSALIGLPSSYPQTQPLPMLLVFCYILVGLVGLLVGAVRTGSGQDFRFIKSISLRLLG
;
A
#
# COMPACT_ATOMS: atom_id res chain seq x y z
N MET A 1 -15.83 -10.17 24.49
CA MET A 1 -14.72 -9.19 24.43
C MET A 1 -13.53 -9.69 23.60
N ALA A 2 -13.14 -10.97 23.70
CA ALA A 2 -12.05 -11.56 22.90
C ALA A 2 -12.19 -11.40 21.37
N GLU A 3 -13.41 -11.57 20.85
CA GLU A 3 -13.69 -11.42 19.42
C GLU A 3 -13.42 -10.00 18.90
N ARG A 4 -13.62 -8.97 19.74
CA ARG A 4 -13.39 -7.56 19.40
C ARG A 4 -11.90 -7.23 19.37
N THR A 5 -11.11 -7.85 20.23
CA THR A 5 -9.65 -7.70 20.27
C THR A 5 -8.98 -8.40 19.10
N ASP A 6 -9.38 -9.63 18.77
CA ASP A 6 -8.80 -10.37 17.63
C ASP A 6 -9.06 -9.67 16.29
N SER A 7 -10.26 -9.10 16.15
CA SER A 7 -10.66 -8.35 14.95
C SER A 7 -9.85 -7.06 14.79
N ARG A 8 -9.57 -6.37 15.90
CA ARG A 8 -8.68 -5.18 15.93
C ARG A 8 -7.24 -5.54 15.59
N THR A 9 -6.71 -6.59 16.22
CA THR A 9 -5.35 -7.06 15.97
C THR A 9 -5.15 -7.41 14.50
N GLY A 10 -6.09 -8.15 13.88
CA GLY A 10 -6.01 -8.46 12.45
C GLY A 10 -6.04 -7.23 11.55
N ALA A 11 -6.85 -6.22 11.87
CA ALA A 11 -6.92 -4.99 11.08
C ALA A 11 -5.64 -4.16 11.20
N VAL A 12 -5.09 -4.02 12.42
CA VAL A 12 -3.82 -3.35 12.66
C VAL A 12 -2.70 -4.03 11.88
N TRP A 13 -2.62 -5.36 11.94
CA TRP A 13 -1.60 -6.13 11.21
C TRP A 13 -1.73 -6.02 9.70
N SER A 14 -2.93 -5.81 9.17
CA SER A 14 -3.11 -5.60 7.74
C SER A 14 -2.41 -4.35 7.23
N TYR A 15 -2.39 -3.28 8.03
CA TYR A 15 -1.70 -2.04 7.70
C TYR A 15 -0.24 -2.07 8.12
N LEU A 16 0.05 -2.51 9.35
CA LEU A 16 1.41 -2.54 9.90
C LEU A 16 2.29 -3.54 9.15
N GLY A 17 1.77 -4.72 8.84
CA GLY A 17 2.49 -5.73 8.07
C GLY A 17 2.77 -5.28 6.64
N ALA A 18 1.80 -4.60 6.00
CA ALA A 18 2.02 -3.95 4.72
C ALA A 18 3.09 -2.85 4.82
N ALA A 19 3.07 -2.01 5.86
CA ALA A 19 4.08 -0.97 6.03
C ALA A 19 5.49 -1.56 6.20
N LEU A 20 5.65 -2.56 7.09
CA LEU A 20 6.92 -3.23 7.35
C LEU A 20 7.52 -3.83 6.07
N VAL A 21 6.69 -4.51 5.28
CA VAL A 21 7.12 -5.07 4.00
C VAL A 21 7.43 -3.95 3.00
N GLY A 22 6.58 -2.93 2.91
CA GLY A 22 6.72 -1.81 1.97
C GLY A 22 7.94 -0.91 2.20
N PHE A 23 8.45 -0.82 3.43
CA PHE A 23 9.67 -0.08 3.75
C PHE A 23 10.96 -0.80 3.33
N THR A 24 10.88 -2.06 2.89
CA THR A 24 12.04 -2.79 2.38
C THR A 24 12.18 -2.62 0.86
N CYS A 25 13.42 -2.59 0.36
CA CYS A 25 13.70 -2.39 -1.08
C CYS A 25 12.95 -3.36 -2.00
N PHE A 26 12.81 -4.62 -1.59
CA PHE A 26 12.10 -5.63 -2.38
C PHE A 26 10.64 -5.83 -1.94
N GLY A 27 10.34 -5.60 -0.67
CA GLY A 27 8.99 -5.85 -0.15
C GLY A 27 7.94 -4.91 -0.74
N ILE A 28 8.34 -3.74 -1.24
CA ILE A 28 7.43 -2.86 -1.98
C ILE A 28 6.74 -3.54 -3.18
N PHE A 29 7.39 -4.54 -3.80
CA PHE A 29 6.84 -5.36 -4.89
C PHE A 29 5.93 -6.49 -4.42
N VAL A 30 5.74 -6.68 -3.12
CA VAL A 30 4.89 -7.73 -2.55
C VAL A 30 4.06 -7.22 -1.37
N ILE A 31 3.97 -5.90 -1.23
CA ILE A 31 3.33 -5.20 -0.12
C ILE A 31 1.86 -5.59 0.09
N TRP A 32 1.18 -6.04 -0.98
CA TRP A 32 -0.21 -6.49 -0.94
C TRP A 32 -0.39 -7.93 -0.44
N LEU A 33 0.66 -8.75 -0.39
CA LEU A 33 0.55 -10.17 -0.01
C LEU A 33 0.16 -10.34 1.46
N VAL A 34 0.74 -9.56 2.36
CA VAL A 34 0.43 -9.61 3.80
C VAL A 34 -1.06 -9.33 4.06
N PRO A 35 -1.62 -8.20 3.60
CA PRO A 35 -3.04 -7.94 3.80
C PRO A 35 -3.94 -8.95 3.07
N LEU A 36 -3.55 -9.49 1.90
CA LEU A 36 -4.30 -10.58 1.26
C LEU A 36 -4.33 -11.86 2.10
N ALA A 37 -3.20 -12.25 2.70
CA ALA A 37 -3.11 -13.41 3.57
C ALA A 37 -3.97 -13.27 4.83
N ILE A 38 -4.04 -12.04 5.38
CA ILE A 38 -4.94 -11.74 6.51
C ILE A 38 -6.40 -11.79 6.07
N ARG A 39 -6.71 -11.19 4.91
CA ARG A 39 -8.05 -11.19 4.30
C ARG A 39 -8.59 -12.60 4.07
N SER A 40 -7.74 -13.55 3.66
CA SER A 40 -8.15 -14.94 3.38
C SER A 40 -8.36 -15.78 4.64
N ARG A 41 -7.79 -15.38 5.78
CA ARG A 41 -7.85 -16.14 7.04
C ARG A 41 -8.88 -15.59 8.03
N THR A 42 -9.28 -14.34 7.89
CA THR A 42 -10.20 -13.69 8.84
C THR A 42 -11.65 -14.03 8.54
N GLY A 43 -12.40 -14.44 9.58
CA GLY A 43 -13.86 -14.55 9.54
C GLY A 43 -14.58 -13.23 9.79
N ASN A 44 -13.88 -12.18 10.25
CA ASN A 44 -14.50 -10.92 10.62
C ASN A 44 -14.63 -9.96 9.40
N PRO A 45 -15.84 -9.48 9.07
CA PRO A 45 -16.07 -8.55 7.95
C PRO A 45 -15.29 -7.23 8.07
N TRP A 46 -15.15 -6.68 9.28
CA TRP A 46 -14.46 -5.41 9.53
C TRP A 46 -12.94 -5.54 9.29
N THR A 47 -12.33 -6.60 9.82
CA THR A 47 -10.92 -6.93 9.52
C THR A 47 -10.70 -7.17 8.04
N ARG A 48 -11.64 -7.87 7.39
CA ARG A 48 -11.59 -8.14 5.94
C ARG A 48 -11.62 -6.85 5.12
N GLN A 49 -12.44 -5.86 5.49
CA GLN A 49 -12.49 -4.56 4.82
C GLN A 49 -11.18 -3.78 4.94
N HIS A 50 -10.59 -3.73 6.14
CA HIS A 50 -9.29 -3.08 6.34
C HIS A 50 -8.16 -3.77 5.58
N ALA A 51 -8.16 -5.09 5.58
CA ALA A 51 -7.23 -5.87 4.78
C ALA A 51 -7.40 -5.61 3.27
N THR A 52 -8.64 -5.51 2.77
CA THR A 52 -8.91 -5.09 1.38
C THR A 52 -8.35 -3.69 1.10
N HIS A 53 -8.51 -2.73 2.02
CA HIS A 53 -7.98 -1.37 1.85
C HIS A 53 -6.44 -1.33 1.78
N ALA A 54 -5.75 -2.07 2.66
CA ALA A 54 -4.30 -2.17 2.64
C ALA A 54 -3.78 -2.89 1.38
N ALA A 55 -4.44 -3.99 0.97
CA ALA A 55 -4.08 -4.72 -0.25
C ALA A 55 -4.26 -3.87 -1.52
N ASN A 56 -5.34 -3.09 -1.59
CA ASN A 56 -5.61 -2.17 -2.68
C ASN A 56 -4.52 -1.10 -2.81
N PHE A 57 -4.08 -0.50 -1.70
CA PHE A 57 -2.93 0.40 -1.71
C PHE A 57 -1.68 -0.31 -2.25
N GLY A 58 -1.42 -1.53 -1.76
CA GLY A 58 -0.26 -2.30 -2.19
C GLY A 58 -0.21 -2.58 -3.70
N LEU A 59 -1.32 -3.03 -4.27
CA LEU A 59 -1.46 -3.25 -5.71
C LEU A 59 -1.37 -1.93 -6.50
N THR A 60 -1.92 -0.84 -5.97
CA THR A 60 -1.81 0.49 -6.61
C THR A 60 -0.35 0.95 -6.68
N SER A 61 0.40 0.79 -5.59
CA SER A 61 1.83 1.10 -5.53
C SER A 61 2.63 0.28 -6.54
N PHE A 62 2.31 -1.00 -6.72
CA PHE A 62 2.93 -1.84 -7.73
C PHE A 62 2.70 -1.33 -9.15
N LEU A 63 1.44 -1.01 -9.49
CA LEU A 63 1.09 -0.44 -10.79
C LEU A 63 1.77 0.92 -11.01
N ALA A 64 1.88 1.74 -9.96
CA ALA A 64 2.58 3.01 -10.01
C ALA A 64 4.08 2.81 -10.29
N ILE A 65 4.73 1.81 -9.69
CA ILE A 65 6.13 1.45 -9.98
C ILE A 65 6.29 1.03 -11.44
N LEU A 66 5.42 0.14 -11.94
CA LEU A 66 5.48 -0.30 -13.33
C LEU A 66 5.26 0.85 -14.30
N GLY A 67 4.25 1.69 -14.04
CA GLY A 67 3.96 2.87 -14.86
C GLY A 67 5.08 3.92 -14.82
N GLY A 68 5.64 4.18 -13.64
CA GLY A 68 6.78 5.09 -13.46
C GLY A 68 8.03 4.60 -14.19
N ALA A 69 8.36 3.31 -14.07
CA ALA A 69 9.49 2.70 -14.76
C ALA A 69 9.32 2.75 -16.28
N LEU A 70 8.13 2.42 -16.80
CA LEU A 70 7.84 2.48 -18.23
C LEU A 70 7.94 3.91 -18.77
N LEU A 71 7.35 4.90 -18.07
CA LEU A 71 7.43 6.30 -18.45
C LEU A 71 8.87 6.83 -18.39
N SER A 72 9.63 6.48 -17.36
CA SER A 72 11.05 6.83 -17.26
C SER A 72 11.87 6.23 -18.40
N ALA A 73 11.62 4.97 -18.79
CA ALA A 73 12.28 4.37 -19.94
C ALA A 73 11.89 5.07 -21.26
N LEU A 74 10.60 5.32 -21.49
CA LEU A 74 10.11 5.99 -22.70
C LEU A 74 10.65 7.41 -22.86
N ILE A 75 10.76 8.17 -21.76
CA ILE A 75 11.31 9.53 -21.77
C ILE A 75 12.84 9.50 -21.88
N GLY A 76 13.49 8.49 -21.31
CA GLY A 76 14.94 8.32 -21.34
C GLY A 76 15.50 7.87 -22.70
N LEU A 77 14.74 7.08 -23.47
CA LEU A 77 15.14 6.59 -24.80
C LEU A 77 15.47 7.71 -25.83
N PRO A 78 14.68 8.78 -25.95
CA PRO A 78 14.97 9.89 -26.87
C PRO A 78 15.90 10.97 -26.29
N SER A 79 16.20 10.97 -24.98
CA SER A 79 16.96 12.05 -24.37
C SER A 79 18.47 11.88 -24.54
N SER A 80 19.09 12.72 -25.38
CA SER A 80 20.54 12.92 -25.45
C SER A 80 21.11 13.77 -24.30
N TYR A 81 20.24 14.24 -23.39
CA TYR A 81 20.60 15.10 -22.26
C TYR A 81 20.64 14.33 -20.93
N PRO A 82 21.71 14.45 -20.12
CA PRO A 82 21.83 13.77 -18.82
C PRO A 82 20.80 14.20 -17.76
N GLN A 83 20.08 15.31 -17.98
CA GLN A 83 19.33 16.01 -16.94
C GLN A 83 17.87 15.53 -16.78
N THR A 84 17.35 14.69 -17.68
CA THR A 84 15.96 14.18 -17.65
C THR A 84 15.80 12.81 -16.96
N GLN A 85 16.87 12.25 -16.39
CA GLN A 85 16.85 11.00 -15.62
C GLN A 85 16.42 11.22 -14.15
N PRO A 86 15.62 10.34 -13.50
CA PRO A 86 14.35 9.74 -13.87
C PRO A 86 13.20 10.43 -13.09
N LEU A 87 12.77 11.61 -13.54
CA LEU A 87 11.72 12.41 -12.87
C LEU A 87 10.42 11.64 -12.55
N PRO A 88 9.86 10.82 -13.46
CA PRO A 88 8.65 10.05 -13.17
C PRO A 88 8.84 9.05 -12.03
N MET A 89 9.99 8.36 -11.99
CA MET A 89 10.28 7.38 -10.94
C MET A 89 10.47 8.06 -9.58
N LEU A 90 11.07 9.25 -9.54
CA LEU A 90 11.19 10.03 -8.31
C LEU A 90 9.81 10.42 -7.75
N LEU A 91 8.89 10.87 -8.61
CA LEU A 91 7.51 11.18 -8.21
C LEU A 91 6.78 9.95 -7.67
N VAL A 92 6.96 8.79 -8.30
CA VAL A 92 6.41 7.52 -7.82
C VAL A 92 6.97 7.17 -6.44
N PHE A 93 8.27 7.37 -6.22
CA PHE A 93 8.88 7.09 -4.92
C PHE A 93 8.32 8.01 -3.82
N CYS A 94 8.19 9.31 -4.08
CA CYS A 94 7.55 10.25 -3.17
C CYS A 94 6.09 9.86 -2.85
N TYR A 95 5.34 9.48 -3.88
CA TYR A 95 3.97 8.99 -3.74
C TYR A 95 3.87 7.76 -2.84
N ILE A 96 4.76 6.77 -3.03
CA ILE A 96 4.75 5.54 -2.22
C ILE A 96 5.14 5.85 -0.78
N LEU A 97 6.16 6.70 -0.53
CA LEU A 97 6.54 7.12 0.82
C LEU A 97 5.36 7.74 1.58
N VAL A 98 4.60 8.64 0.95
CA VAL A 98 3.38 9.21 1.54
C VAL A 98 2.36 8.12 1.85
N GLY A 99 2.19 7.16 0.94
CA GLY A 99 1.29 6.02 1.14
C GLY A 99 1.73 5.08 2.28
N LEU A 100 3.03 4.83 2.45
CA LEU A 100 3.58 4.03 3.55
C LEU A 100 3.34 4.70 4.90
N VAL A 101 3.50 6.03 4.98
CA VAL A 101 3.11 6.79 6.17
C VAL A 101 1.60 6.67 6.42
N GLY A 102 0.79 6.70 5.36
CA GLY A 102 -0.64 6.44 5.45
C GLY A 102 -1.00 5.05 6.00
N LEU A 103 -0.20 4.01 5.69
CA LEU A 103 -0.37 2.68 6.28
C LEU A 103 -0.13 2.72 7.79
N LEU A 104 0.90 3.42 8.27
CA LEU A 104 1.16 3.58 9.71
C LEU A 104 0.01 4.31 10.40
N VAL A 105 -0.51 5.39 9.80
CA VAL A 105 -1.69 6.09 10.30
C VAL A 105 -2.92 5.16 10.35
N GLY A 106 -3.09 4.32 9.33
CA GLY A 106 -4.14 3.30 9.29
C GLY A 106 -4.02 2.27 10.42
N ALA A 107 -2.81 1.82 10.72
CA ALA A 107 -2.54 0.91 11.84
C ALA A 107 -2.89 1.56 13.19
N VAL A 108 -2.49 2.81 13.41
CA VAL A 108 -2.80 3.55 14.65
C VAL A 108 -4.31 3.77 14.80
N ARG A 109 -4.99 4.23 13.74
CA ARG A 109 -6.44 4.48 13.78
C ARG A 109 -7.26 3.22 14.00
N THR A 110 -6.94 2.12 13.31
CA THR A 110 -7.62 0.84 13.50
C THR A 110 -7.35 0.24 14.88
N GLY A 111 -6.15 0.46 15.44
CA GLY A 111 -5.84 0.09 16.83
C GLY A 111 -6.75 0.80 17.84
N SER A 112 -7.06 2.07 17.59
CA SER A 112 -8.04 2.86 18.36
C SER A 112 -9.51 2.50 18.07
N GLY A 113 -9.77 1.54 17.18
CA GLY A 113 -11.12 1.14 16.78
C GLY A 113 -11.83 2.14 15.86
N GLN A 114 -11.07 3.03 15.22
CA GLN A 114 -11.58 3.96 14.22
C GLN A 114 -11.41 3.38 12.82
N ASP A 115 -12.37 3.69 11.95
CA ASP A 115 -12.24 3.34 10.54
C ASP A 115 -11.20 4.22 9.85
N PHE A 116 -10.44 3.61 8.95
CA PHE A 116 -9.44 4.25 8.13
C PHE A 116 -9.60 3.81 6.68
N ARG A 117 -9.56 4.78 5.76
CA ARG A 117 -9.61 4.56 4.33
C ARG A 117 -8.64 5.51 3.66
N PHE A 118 -7.87 4.98 2.72
CA PHE A 118 -7.05 5.82 1.86
C PHE A 118 -7.93 6.70 0.97
N ILE A 119 -7.40 7.88 0.63
CA ILE A 119 -7.96 8.74 -0.40
C ILE A 119 -7.91 8.00 -1.74
N LYS A 120 -8.93 8.13 -2.58
CA LYS A 120 -9.03 7.40 -3.86
C LYS A 120 -7.84 7.60 -4.80
N SER A 121 -7.20 8.78 -4.76
CA SER A 121 -5.98 9.06 -5.53
C SER A 121 -4.75 8.32 -5.02
N ILE A 122 -4.76 7.87 -3.76
CA ILE A 122 -3.67 7.13 -3.13
C ILE A 122 -3.89 5.63 -3.22
N SER A 123 -5.12 5.15 -3.26
CA SER A 123 -5.44 3.73 -3.34
C SER A 123 -6.63 3.49 -4.27
N LEU A 124 -6.37 2.84 -5.40
CA LEU A 124 -7.40 2.39 -6.31
C LEU A 124 -8.15 1.21 -5.69
N ARG A 125 -9.47 1.18 -5.87
CA ARG A 125 -10.30 0.06 -5.43
C ARG A 125 -10.25 -1.05 -6.48
N LEU A 126 -9.30 -1.96 -6.32
CA LEU A 126 -9.13 -3.12 -7.21
C LEU A 126 -9.83 -4.37 -6.68
N LEU A 127 -9.93 -4.47 -5.35
CA LEU A 127 -10.54 -5.57 -4.62
C LEU A 127 -11.79 -5.10 -3.88
N GLY A 128 -12.82 -5.96 -3.89
CA GLY A 128 -14.10 -5.82 -3.15
C GLY A 128 -14.06 -6.38 -1.73
#